data_AF-C5KQL5-F1
#
_entry.id   AF-C5KQL5-F1
#
_cell.length_a   1.000
_cell.length_b   1.000
_cell.length_c   1.000
_cell.angle_alpha   90.00
_cell.angle_beta   90.00
_cell.angle_gamma   90.00
#
_symmetry.space_group_name_H-M   'P 1'
#
loop_
_entity.id
_entity.type
_entity.pdbx_description
1 polymer ?
#
loop_
_entity_poly.entity_id
_entity_poly.type
_entity_poly.pdbx_seq_one_letter_code
_entity_poly.pdbx_strand_id
1 'polypeptide(L)'
;MEAKRKVSKARATTWCRSKNNIPCFETSAKDSLNVEQAFIEIARRALQNEAAMAKEQEQMYLSQTLNLNNPPAESQSSNVQQCEC
;
A
#
# COMPACT_ATOMS: atom_id res chain seq x y z
N MET A 1 7.64 -34.90 3.35
CA MET A 1 8.13 -33.92 2.35
C MET A 1 8.38 -32.52 2.93
N GLU A 2 7.82 -32.14 4.08
CA GLU A 2 8.09 -30.86 4.76
C GLU A 2 9.56 -30.70 5.26
N ALA A 3 10.22 -31.79 5.67
CA ALA A 3 11.55 -31.73 6.29
C ALA A 3 12.70 -31.23 5.39
N LYS A 4 12.53 -31.21 4.05
CA LYS A 4 13.52 -30.64 3.12
C LYS A 4 13.28 -29.16 2.81
N ARG A 5 12.11 -28.60 3.13
CA ARG A 5 11.80 -27.20 2.87
C ARG A 5 12.57 -26.31 3.86
N LYS A 6 13.37 -25.39 3.32
CA LYS A 6 14.13 -24.40 4.12
C LYS A 6 13.26 -23.26 4.62
N VAL A 7 12.10 -23.04 4.01
CA VAL A 7 11.14 -22.00 4.36
C VAL A 7 9.79 -22.65 4.61
N SER A 8 9.26 -22.41 5.81
CA SER A 8 7.90 -22.84 6.15
C SER A 8 6.87 -21.86 5.59
N LYS A 9 5.66 -22.35 5.35
CA LYS A 9 4.53 -21.53 4.91
C LYS A 9 4.25 -20.37 5.88
N ALA A 10 4.36 -20.63 7.18
CA ALA A 10 4.16 -19.62 8.23
C ALA A 10 5.20 -18.49 8.11
N ARG A 11 6.48 -18.82 7.91
CA ARG A 11 7.55 -17.83 7.76
C ARG A 11 7.32 -16.94 6.53
N ALA A 12 6.99 -17.54 5.39
CA ALA A 12 6.68 -16.79 4.17
C ALA A 12 5.49 -15.85 4.37
N THR A 13 4.39 -16.36 4.92
CA THR A 13 3.16 -15.58 5.16
C THR A 13 3.41 -14.41 6.12
N THR A 14 4.13 -14.63 7.23
CA THR A 14 4.45 -13.57 8.19
C THR A 14 5.29 -12.47 7.57
N TRP A 15 6.27 -12.83 6.72
CA TRP A 15 7.10 -11.85 6.03
C TRP A 15 6.29 -11.04 5.02
N CYS A 16 5.43 -11.68 4.23
CA CYS A 16 4.58 -10.97 3.27
C CYS A 16 3.62 -10.01 3.97
N ARG A 17 3.06 -10.41 5.14
CA ARG A 17 2.23 -9.53 5.98
C ARG A 17 2.99 -8.30 6.46
N SER A 18 4.25 -8.46 6.91
CA SER A 18 5.05 -7.33 7.41
C SER A 18 5.51 -6.37 6.31
N LYS A 19 5.56 -6.83 5.06
CA LYS A 19 5.88 -6.01 3.88
C LYS A 19 4.62 -5.45 3.23
N ASN A 20 3.86 -4.65 3.96
CA ASN A 20 2.68 -3.98 3.42
C ASN A 20 1.55 -4.94 2.99
N ASN A 21 1.42 -6.07 3.71
CA ASN A 21 0.39 -7.06 3.49
C ASN A 21 0.35 -7.62 2.04
N ILE A 22 1.53 -7.96 1.50
CA ILE A 22 1.67 -8.61 0.19
C ILE A 22 0.97 -9.98 0.23
N PRO A 23 0.18 -10.36 -0.79
CA PRO A 23 -0.35 -11.71 -0.93
C PRO A 23 0.76 -12.75 -1.12
N CYS A 24 0.63 -13.87 -0.42
CA CYS A 24 1.53 -15.00 -0.57
C CYS A 24 0.82 -16.15 -1.30
N PHE A 25 1.40 -16.63 -2.39
CA PHE A 25 0.92 -17.80 -3.13
C PHE A 25 2.00 -18.88 -3.12
N GLU A 26 1.60 -20.12 -2.85
CA GLU A 26 2.46 -21.29 -3.07
C GLU A 26 2.10 -21.89 -4.43
N THR A 27 3.04 -21.88 -5.37
CA THR A 27 2.82 -22.37 -6.74
C THR A 27 3.72 -23.57 -7.05
N SER A 28 3.28 -24.43 -7.97
CA SER A 28 4.14 -25.45 -8.58
C SER A 28 4.16 -25.20 -10.08
N ALA A 29 5.31 -24.79 -10.62
CA ALA A 29 5.47 -24.63 -12.07
C ALA A 29 5.43 -25.97 -12.81
N LYS A 30 5.91 -27.04 -12.15
CA LYS A 30 5.90 -28.40 -12.71
C LYS A 30 4.46 -28.91 -12.90
N ASP A 31 3.63 -28.67 -11.89
CA ASP A 31 2.28 -29.23 -11.82
C ASP A 31 1.20 -28.19 -12.16
N SER A 32 1.61 -27.01 -12.65
CA SER A 32 0.75 -25.86 -12.94
C SER A 32 -0.19 -25.45 -11.80
N LEU A 33 0.24 -25.64 -10.55
CA LEU A 33 -0.58 -25.35 -9.37
C LEU A 33 -0.50 -23.86 -9.03
N ASN A 34 -1.65 -23.20 -8.89
CA ASN A 34 -1.81 -21.81 -8.43
C ASN A 34 -1.08 -20.74 -9.26
N VAL A 35 -0.49 -21.09 -10.41
CA VAL A 35 0.23 -20.16 -11.27
C VAL A 35 -0.74 -19.13 -11.87
N GLU A 36 -1.80 -19.60 -12.52
CA GLU A 36 -2.86 -18.77 -13.11
C GLU A 36 -3.41 -17.75 -12.11
N GLN A 37 -3.83 -18.22 -10.94
CA GLN A 37 -4.42 -17.37 -9.90
C GLN A 37 -3.45 -16.31 -9.38
N ALA A 38 -2.17 -16.66 -9.23
CA ALA A 38 -1.14 -15.70 -8.81
C ALA A 38 -0.95 -14.58 -9.86
N PHE A 39 -0.95 -14.93 -11.15
CA PHE A 39 -0.83 -13.92 -12.22
C PHE A 39 -2.08 -13.04 -12.34
N ILE A 40 -3.28 -13.61 -12.21
CA ILE A 40 -4.53 -12.84 -12.20
C ILE A 40 -4.55 -11.84 -11.04
N GLU A 41 -4.11 -12.24 -9.84
CA GLU A 41 -4.01 -11.33 -8.69
C GLU A 41 -3.08 -10.16 -8.96
N ILE A 42 -1.90 -10.43 -9.51
CA ILE A 42 -0.90 -9.39 -9.81
C ILE A 42 -1.45 -8.41 -10.85
N ALA A 43 -2.05 -8.91 -11.93
CA ALA A 43 -2.66 -8.09 -12.97
C ALA A 43 -3.75 -7.17 -12.41
N ARG A 44 -4.65 -7.72 -11.57
CA ARG A 44 -5.72 -6.93 -10.95
C ARG A 44 -5.17 -5.82 -10.06
N ARG A 45 -4.12 -6.11 -9.27
CA ARG A 45 -3.49 -5.13 -8.38
C ARG A 45 -2.76 -4.04 -9.15
N ALA A 46 -2.11 -4.39 -10.26
CA ALA A 46 -1.47 -3.42 -11.13
C ALA A 46 -2.51 -2.40 -11.65
N LEU A 47 -3.65 -2.87 -12.17
CA LEU A 47 -4.72 -1.99 -12.64
C LEU A 47 -5.29 -1.09 -11.55
N GLN A 48 -5.51 -1.62 -10.34
CA GLN A 48 -5.97 -0.83 -9.18
C GLN A 48 -4.94 0.24 -8.78
N ASN A 49 -3.66 -0.11 -8.81
CA ASN A 49 -2.58 0.81 -8.49
C ASN A 49 -2.46 1.93 -9.53
N GLU A 50 -2.53 1.60 -10.82
CA GLU A 50 -2.56 2.58 -11.91
C GLU A 50 -3.71 3.57 -11.77
N ALA A 51 -4.92 3.08 -11.48
CA ALA A 51 -6.08 3.94 -11.25
C ALA A 51 -5.92 4.86 -10.03
N ALA A 52 -5.34 4.35 -8.93
CA ALA A 52 -5.06 5.16 -7.74
C ALA A 52 -4.02 6.26 -8.03
N MET A 53 -2.92 5.91 -8.68
CA MET A 53 -1.86 6.86 -9.07
C MET A 53 -2.39 7.95 -10.01
N ALA A 54 -3.25 7.60 -10.98
CA ALA A 54 -3.87 8.57 -11.88
C ALA A 54 -4.74 9.59 -11.10
N LYS A 55 -5.50 9.12 -10.10
CA LYS A 55 -6.34 9.97 -9.24
C LYS A 55 -5.50 10.86 -8.32
N GLU A 56 -4.38 10.36 -7.83
CA GLU A 56 -3.42 11.14 -7.03
C GLU A 56 -2.73 12.21 -7.89
N GLN A 57 -2.39 11.88 -9.13
CA GLN A 57 -1.82 12.83 -10.07
C GLN A 57 -2.80 13.99 -10.35
N GLU A 58 -4.08 13.70 -10.55
CA GLU A 58 -5.11 14.74 -10.68
C GLU A 58 -5.24 15.59 -9.40
N GLN A 59 -5.27 14.97 -8.22
CA GLN A 59 -5.30 15.68 -6.93
C GLN A 59 -4.05 16.54 -6.68
N MET A 60 -2.89 16.15 -7.21
CA MET A 60 -1.67 16.97 -7.12
C MET A 60 -1.82 18.30 -7.88
N TYR A 61 -2.57 18.31 -8.98
CA TYR A 61 -2.84 19.52 -9.76
C TYR A 61 -4.00 20.35 -9.22
N LEU A 62 -4.87 19.77 -8.38
CA LEU A 62 -5.87 20.52 -7.62
C LEU A 62 -5.32 20.91 -6.24
N SER A 63 -4.83 22.14 -6.12
CA SER A 63 -4.50 22.70 -4.81
C SER A 63 -5.74 22.69 -3.89
N GLN A 64 -5.56 22.33 -2.62
CA GLN A 64 -6.65 22.39 -1.65
C GLN A 64 -7.12 23.84 -1.48
N THR A 65 -8.44 24.05 -1.57
CA THR A 65 -9.06 25.34 -1.28
C THR A 65 -9.19 25.50 0.24
N LEU A 66 -8.48 26.47 0.82
CA LEU A 66 -8.69 26.89 2.20
C LEU A 66 -10.02 27.64 2.32
N ASN A 67 -10.83 27.30 3.32
CA ASN A 67 -12.12 27.95 3.56
C ASN A 67 -11.94 29.14 4.52
N LEU A 68 -12.13 30.37 4.03
CA LEU A 68 -11.88 31.61 4.78
C LEU A 68 -13.10 32.12 5.58
N ASN A 69 -14.26 31.47 5.46
CA ASN A 69 -15.51 31.95 6.08
C ASN A 69 -15.70 31.51 7.54
N ASN A 70 -14.79 30.70 8.08
CA ASN A 70 -14.82 30.32 9.48
C ASN A 70 -13.78 31.16 10.24
N PRO A 71 -14.16 32.04 11.18
CA PRO A 71 -13.19 32.65 12.08
C PRO A 71 -12.44 31.54 12.83
N PRO A 72 -11.12 31.69 13.07
CA PRO A 72 -10.33 30.63 13.69
C PRO A 72 -10.86 30.35 15.09
N ALA A 73 -11.46 29.17 15.27
CA ALA A 73 -11.73 28.63 16.59
C ALA A 73 -10.40 28.16 17.19
N GLU A 74 -10.01 28.78 18.30
CA GLU A 74 -8.82 28.45 19.06
C GLU A 74 -8.80 26.97 19.52
N SER A 75 -7.57 26.49 19.78
CA SER A 75 -7.16 25.31 20.57
C SER A 75 -6.78 24.05 19.74
N GLN A 76 -5.59 23.42 19.81
CA GLN A 76 -4.40 23.57 20.67
C GLN A 76 -3.10 23.11 19.95
N SER A 77 -2.05 23.93 20.10
CA SER A 77 -0.61 23.62 20.25
C SER A 77 0.08 22.49 19.45
N SER A 78 0.96 22.89 18.53
CA SER A 78 2.37 22.43 18.52
C SER A 78 3.28 23.47 17.85
N ASN A 79 3.88 24.32 18.69
CA ASN A 79 5.20 24.94 18.57
C ASN A 79 5.69 25.33 17.15
N VAL A 80 5.46 26.60 16.76
CA VAL A 80 6.35 27.33 15.84
C VAL A 80 6.61 28.68 16.47
N GLN A 81 7.49 28.70 17.47
CA GLN A 81 8.23 29.91 17.78
C GLN A 81 9.29 30.14 16.71
N GLN A 82 9.45 31.42 16.38
CA GLN A 82 10.51 32.04 15.58
C GLN A 82 10.30 32.10 14.05
N CYS A 83 9.49 33.06 13.62
CA CYS A 83 9.91 33.94 12.52
C CYS A 83 10.16 35.33 13.12
N GLU A 84 11.43 35.65 13.36
CA GLU A 84 11.86 37.04 13.50
C GLU A 84 12.28 37.54 12.13
N CYS A 85 11.74 38.72 11.78
CA CYS A 85 12.04 39.65 10.69
C CYS A 85 12.53 39.10 9.33
#